data_AF-A0A520V6X2-F1
#
_entry.id   AF-A0A520V6X2-F1
#
_cell.length_a   1.000
_cell.length_b   1.000
_cell.length_c   1.000
_cell.angle_alpha   90.00
_cell.angle_beta   90.00
_cell.angle_gamma   90.00
#
_symmetry.space_group_name_H-M   'P 1'
#
loop_
_entity.id
_entity.type
_entity.pdbx_description
1 polymer ?
#
loop_
_entity_poly.entity_id
_entity_poly.type
_entity_poly.pdbx_seq_one_letter_code
_entity_poly.pdbx_strand_id
1 'polypeptide(L)'
;MDFIKKINEVVSSKEEIINSWIHMKQKEVSVPFYTSVDLRVSSNKIAAVDTNIFPAGFNNLSEPFIDRASDLIKDYREKDKKLKIKKVLIIPEFHTRNPFYWDNVLALIRILEKSGLEVKIGLIQNDPYFEYEFK
;
A
#
# COMPACT_ATOMS: atom_id res chain seq x y z
N MET A 1 25.16 13.96 -11.27
CA MET A 1 24.47 12.86 -10.54
C MET A 1 25.19 12.46 -9.25
N ASP A 2 26.30 13.11 -8.87
CA ASP A 2 27.14 12.74 -7.73
C ASP A 2 26.41 12.67 -6.38
N PHE A 3 25.41 13.54 -6.18
CA PHE A 3 24.60 13.52 -4.96
C PHE A 3 23.89 12.17 -4.77
N ILE A 4 23.15 11.68 -5.78
CA ILE A 4 22.42 10.41 -5.69
C ILE A 4 23.41 9.25 -5.48
N LYS A 5 24.53 9.26 -6.20
CA LYS A 5 25.56 8.23 -6.06
C LYS A 5 26.10 8.17 -4.62
N LYS A 6 26.44 9.34 -4.05
CA LYS A 6 26.92 9.44 -2.67
C LYS A 6 25.87 8.98 -1.66
N ILE A 7 24.60 9.34 -1.85
CA ILE A 7 23.52 8.85 -0.98
C ILE A 7 23.40 7.33 -1.09
N ASN A 8 23.43 6.77 -2.30
CA ASN A 8 23.33 5.33 -2.50
C ASN A 8 24.49 4.56 -1.83
N GLU A 9 25.72 5.09 -1.90
CA GLU A 9 26.89 4.52 -1.21
C GLU A 9 26.70 4.53 0.31
N VAL A 10 26.18 5.64 0.87
CA VAL A 10 25.91 5.75 2.32
C VAL A 10 24.79 4.81 2.76
N VAL A 11 23.70 4.70 1.99
CA VAL A 11 22.59 3.79 2.30
C VAL A 11 23.04 2.34 2.23
N SER A 12 23.75 1.95 1.17
CA SER A 12 24.23 0.59 0.97
C SER A 12 25.22 0.17 2.06
N SER A 13 26.16 1.04 2.43
CA SER A 13 27.13 0.76 3.52
C SER A 13 26.52 0.67 4.91
N LYS A 14 25.25 1.08 5.08
CA LYS A 14 24.53 1.07 6.38
C LYS A 14 23.25 0.25 6.33
N GLU A 15 23.07 -0.60 5.33
CA GLU A 15 21.83 -1.32 5.07
C GLU A 15 21.33 -2.09 6.29
N GLU A 16 22.21 -2.86 6.96
CA GLU A 16 21.86 -3.64 8.15
C GLU A 16 21.36 -2.76 9.31
N ILE A 17 22.03 -1.63 9.54
CA ILE A 17 21.67 -0.67 10.60
C ILE A 17 20.31 -0.03 10.28
N ILE A 18 20.09 0.37 9.03
CA ILE A 18 18.84 0.98 8.57
C ILE A 18 17.69 -0.03 8.72
N ASN A 19 17.86 -1.27 8.24
CA ASN A 19 16.83 -2.31 8.30
C ASN A 19 16.50 -2.68 9.75
N SER A 20 17.50 -2.79 10.62
CA SER A 20 17.30 -3.05 12.05
C SER A 20 16.50 -1.93 12.72
N TRP A 21 16.82 -0.67 12.41
CA TRP A 21 16.09 0.49 12.92
C TRP A 21 14.63 0.53 12.43
N ILE A 22 14.40 0.26 11.13
CA ILE A 22 13.03 0.17 10.56
C ILE A 22 12.23 -0.90 11.29
N HIS A 23 12.79 -2.11 11.48
CA HIS A 23 12.09 -3.19 12.14
C HIS A 23 11.76 -2.87 13.61
N MET A 24 12.65 -2.17 14.32
CA MET A 24 12.37 -1.68 15.67
C MET A 24 11.22 -0.67 15.66
N LYS A 25 11.26 0.33 14.77
CA LYS A 25 10.21 1.35 14.67
C LYS A 25 8.84 0.81 14.28
N GLN A 26 8.78 -0.20 13.42
CA GLN A 26 7.54 -0.89 13.07
C GLN A 26 6.83 -1.55 14.27
N LYS A 27 7.54 -1.81 15.38
CA LYS A 27 6.92 -2.32 16.62
C LYS A 27 6.34 -1.21 17.49
N GLU A 28 6.75 0.04 17.26
CA GLU A 28 6.31 1.22 18.02
C GLU A 28 5.12 1.94 17.37
N VAL A 29 4.90 1.74 16.06
CA VAL A 29 3.84 2.43 15.30
C VAL A 29 2.98 1.44 14.52
N SER A 30 1.69 1.76 14.37
CA SER A 30 0.81 1.00 13.47
C SER A 30 1.11 1.40 12.03
N VAL A 31 1.54 0.44 11.22
CA VAL A 31 1.79 0.65 9.79
C VAL A 31 0.49 0.42 9.02
N PRO A 32 0.05 1.35 8.14
CA PRO A 32 -1.11 1.15 7.29
C PRO A 32 -0.99 -0.14 6.46
N PHE A 33 -2.13 -0.76 6.15
CA PHE A 33 -2.17 -1.96 5.29
C PHE A 33 -1.51 -1.72 3.92
N TYR A 34 -1.73 -0.52 3.37
CA TYR A 34 -1.10 -0.05 2.14
C TYR A 34 -0.86 1.47 2.19
N THR A 35 0.02 1.97 1.32
CA THR A 35 0.24 3.41 1.12
C THR A 35 1.01 3.61 -0.18
N SER A 36 0.95 4.80 -0.77
CA SER A 36 1.94 5.27 -1.73
C SER A 36 2.67 6.51 -1.18
N VAL A 37 3.89 6.73 -1.65
CA VAL A 37 4.71 7.91 -1.29
C VAL A 37 5.34 8.45 -2.56
N ASP A 38 5.07 9.72 -2.87
CA ASP A 38 5.70 10.39 -4.00
C ASP A 38 7.04 10.96 -3.58
N LEU A 39 8.08 10.63 -4.35
CA LEU A 39 9.44 11.13 -4.14
C LEU A 39 9.80 12.14 -5.23
N ARG A 40 10.42 13.26 -4.83
CA ARG A 40 11.10 14.18 -5.77
C ARG A 40 12.59 14.18 -5.53
N VAL A 41 13.33 14.18 -6.64
CA VAL A 41 14.79 14.13 -6.66
C VAL A 41 15.33 15.36 -7.38
N SER A 42 16.20 16.11 -6.73
CA SER A 42 16.96 17.23 -7.29
C SER A 42 18.46 16.92 -7.30
N SER A 43 19.27 17.89 -7.71
CA SER A 43 20.73 17.78 -7.69
C SER A 43 21.33 17.69 -6.28
N ASN A 44 20.56 18.00 -5.23
CA ASN A 44 21.05 18.08 -3.85
C ASN A 44 20.05 17.57 -2.78
N LYS A 45 18.89 17.05 -3.17
CA LYS A 45 17.85 16.60 -2.24
C LYS A 45 17.01 15.46 -2.83
N ILE A 46 16.67 14.50 -1.98
CA ILE A 46 15.61 13.52 -2.20
C ILE A 46 14.59 13.75 -1.08
N ALA A 47 13.32 13.92 -1.42
CA ALA A 47 12.27 14.16 -0.43
C ALA A 47 10.97 13.47 -0.80
N ALA A 48 10.28 12.93 0.20
CA ALA A 48 8.86 12.63 0.11
C ALA A 48 8.07 13.93 0.04
N VAL A 49 7.15 14.02 -0.91
CA VAL A 49 6.33 15.22 -1.14
C VAL A 49 4.84 14.96 -0.98
N ASP A 50 4.42 13.70 -1.07
CA ASP A 50 3.05 13.27 -0.81
C ASP A 50 3.03 11.87 -0.20
N THR A 51 2.03 11.58 0.62
CA THR A 51 1.78 10.25 1.18
C THR A 51 0.28 10.00 1.17
N ASN A 52 -0.14 8.98 0.42
CA ASN A 52 -1.54 8.62 0.25
C ASN A 52 -1.83 7.26 0.88
N ILE A 53 -2.69 7.26 1.90
CA ILE A 53 -3.14 6.05 2.62
C ILE A 53 -4.27 5.30 1.91
N PHE A 54 -4.78 5.81 0.78
CA PHE A 54 -5.72 5.16 -0.13
C PHE A 54 -5.22 5.29 -1.58
N PRO A 55 -4.09 4.65 -1.93
CA PRO A 55 -3.48 4.81 -3.23
C PRO A 55 -4.38 4.26 -4.36
N ALA A 56 -4.38 4.96 -5.50
CA ALA A 56 -5.22 4.64 -6.66
C ALA A 56 -4.39 4.35 -7.94
N GLY A 57 -3.25 3.67 -7.79
CA GLY A 57 -2.32 3.38 -8.89
C GLY A 57 -1.87 1.93 -9.01
N PHE A 58 -2.62 0.96 -8.47
CA PHE A 58 -2.26 -0.48 -8.52
C PHE A 58 -2.19 -1.03 -9.94
N ASN A 59 -2.95 -0.45 -10.88
CA ASN A 59 -2.90 -0.78 -12.31
C ASN A 59 -1.57 -0.42 -12.98
N ASN A 60 -0.72 0.40 -12.34
CA ASN A 60 0.61 0.74 -12.85
C ASN A 60 1.68 -0.28 -12.42
N LEU A 61 1.35 -1.25 -11.56
CA LEU A 61 2.28 -2.31 -11.17
C LEU A 61 2.43 -3.34 -12.29
N SER A 62 3.67 -3.78 -12.52
CA SER A 62 3.93 -4.93 -13.41
C SER A 62 3.54 -6.24 -12.72
N GLU A 63 3.33 -7.30 -13.51
CA GLU A 63 2.91 -8.60 -12.98
C GLU A 63 3.84 -9.15 -11.86
N PRO A 64 5.18 -9.05 -11.94
CA PRO A 64 6.04 -9.45 -10.81
C PRO A 64 5.77 -8.68 -9.52
N PHE A 65 5.39 -7.40 -9.60
CA PHE A 65 5.03 -6.61 -8.42
C PHE A 65 3.64 -6.92 -7.90
N ILE A 66 2.69 -7.30 -8.76
CA ILE A 66 1.39 -7.85 -8.34
C ILE A 66 1.61 -9.13 -7.52
N ASP A 67 2.49 -10.02 -7.99
CA ASP A 67 2.82 -11.28 -7.33
C ASP A 67 3.47 -11.03 -5.97
N ARG A 68 4.44 -10.11 -5.96
CA ARG A 68 5.11 -9.71 -4.71
C ARG A 68 4.13 -9.09 -3.71
N ALA A 69 3.22 -8.23 -4.17
CA ALA A 69 2.19 -7.63 -3.31
C ALA A 69 1.25 -8.70 -2.73
N SER A 70 0.83 -9.67 -3.53
CA SER A 70 0.03 -10.82 -3.07
C SER A 70 0.76 -11.60 -1.98
N ASP A 71 2.05 -11.90 -2.15
CA ASP A 71 2.82 -12.64 -1.14
C ASP A 71 3.01 -11.84 0.16
N LEU A 72 3.23 -10.52 0.07
CA LEU A 72 3.27 -9.66 1.26
C LEU A 72 1.95 -9.66 2.03
N ILE A 73 0.80 -9.77 1.34
CA ILE A 73 -0.51 -9.90 1.99
C ILE A 73 -0.66 -11.26 2.66
N LYS A 74 -0.16 -12.34 2.07
CA LYS A 74 -0.11 -13.66 2.73
C LYS A 74 0.72 -13.60 4.01
N ASP A 75 1.92 -13.03 3.93
CA ASP A 75 2.81 -12.85 5.10
C ASP A 75 2.14 -12.02 6.20
N TYR A 76 1.43 -10.94 5.83
CA TYR A 76 0.67 -10.11 6.76
C TYR A 76 -0.42 -10.91 7.49
N ARG A 77 -1.19 -11.74 6.74
CA ARG A 77 -2.24 -12.60 7.30
C ARG A 77 -1.68 -13.67 8.23
N GLU A 78 -0.50 -14.21 7.94
CA GLU A 78 0.13 -15.24 8.75
C GLU A 78 0.74 -14.69 10.05
N LYS A 79 1.23 -13.45 10.02
CA LYS A 79 1.77 -12.76 11.21
C LYS A 79 0.69 -12.54 12.28
N ASP A 80 -0.52 -12.18 11.88
CA ASP A 80 -1.64 -12.07 12.80
C ASP A 80 -2.50 -13.35 12.81
N LYS A 81 -1.96 -14.40 13.45
CA LYS A 81 -2.64 -15.70 13.60
C LYS A 81 -4.04 -15.63 14.24
N LYS A 82 -4.40 -14.51 14.87
CA LYS A 82 -5.73 -14.30 15.46
C LYS A 82 -6.74 -13.85 14.40
N LEU A 83 -6.31 -13.10 13.39
CA LEU A 83 -7.15 -12.63 12.30
C LEU A 83 -7.22 -13.68 11.19
N LYS A 84 -8.20 -14.60 11.29
CA LYS A 84 -8.55 -15.53 10.21
C LYS A 84 -9.31 -14.80 9.08
N ILE A 85 -8.67 -13.82 8.45
CA ILE A 85 -9.25 -13.03 7.37
C ILE A 85 -9.43 -13.95 6.16
N LYS A 86 -10.69 -14.14 5.76
CA LYS A 86 -11.08 -14.92 4.58
C LYS A 86 -11.72 -14.07 3.50
N LYS A 87 -12.34 -12.96 3.90
CA LYS A 87 -13.12 -12.09 3.01
C LYS A 87 -12.69 -10.64 3.20
N VAL A 88 -12.62 -9.89 2.10
CA VAL A 88 -12.36 -8.46 2.09
C VAL A 88 -13.46 -7.77 1.30
N LEU A 89 -14.00 -6.70 1.86
CA LEU A 89 -14.90 -5.79 1.16
C LEU A 89 -14.08 -4.56 0.75
N ILE A 90 -13.98 -4.30 -0.55
CA ILE A 90 -13.43 -3.04 -1.08
C ILE A 90 -14.59 -2.07 -1.21
N ILE A 91 -14.41 -0.87 -0.66
CA ILE A 91 -15.33 0.25 -0.84
C ILE A 91 -14.62 1.25 -1.76
N PRO A 92 -14.95 1.29 -3.07
CA PRO A 92 -14.33 2.21 -4.00
C PRO A 92 -14.92 3.61 -3.87
N GLU A 93 -14.20 4.59 -4.42
CA GLU A 93 -14.69 5.96 -4.55
C GLU A 93 -15.84 6.02 -5.56
N PHE A 94 -17.02 6.43 -5.10
CA PHE A 94 -18.28 6.37 -5.86
C PHE A 94 -18.37 7.43 -7.00
N HIS A 95 -17.57 8.50 -6.93
CA HIS A 95 -17.67 9.66 -7.81
C HIS A 95 -16.42 9.93 -8.65
N THR A 96 -15.83 8.89 -9.22
CA THR A 96 -14.69 9.06 -10.13
C THR A 96 -15.14 9.35 -11.56
N ARG A 97 -14.66 10.46 -12.13
CA ARG A 97 -14.72 10.71 -13.59
C ARG A 97 -13.54 10.07 -14.33
N ASN A 98 -12.63 9.41 -13.61
CA ASN A 98 -11.42 8.81 -14.16
C ASN A 98 -11.67 7.34 -14.54
N PRO A 99 -11.74 6.98 -15.83
CA PRO A 99 -11.95 5.60 -16.24
C PRO A 99 -10.86 4.65 -15.73
N PHE A 100 -9.62 5.12 -15.58
CA PHE A 100 -8.49 4.31 -15.08
C PHE A 100 -8.61 3.92 -13.60
N TYR A 101 -9.51 4.57 -12.85
CA TYR A 101 -9.75 4.20 -11.46
C TYR A 101 -10.29 2.77 -11.35
N TRP A 102 -11.14 2.35 -12.30
CA TRP A 102 -11.67 0.99 -12.31
C TRP A 102 -10.58 -0.03 -12.61
N ASP A 103 -9.62 0.28 -13.48
CA ASP A 103 -8.44 -0.57 -13.69
C ASP A 103 -7.63 -0.71 -12.40
N ASN A 104 -7.47 0.39 -11.64
CA ASN A 104 -6.84 0.35 -10.33
C ASN A 104 -7.60 -0.57 -9.36
N VAL A 105 -8.93 -0.48 -9.29
CA VAL A 105 -9.76 -1.35 -8.44
C VAL A 105 -9.62 -2.81 -8.87
N LEU A 106 -9.66 -3.10 -10.18
CA LEU A 106 -9.47 -4.44 -10.72
C LEU A 106 -8.08 -5.01 -10.39
N ALA A 107 -7.03 -4.20 -10.47
CA ALA A 107 -5.68 -4.60 -10.07
C ALA A 107 -5.62 -4.93 -8.57
N LEU A 108 -6.25 -4.12 -7.71
CA LEU A 108 -6.32 -4.38 -6.27
C LEU A 108 -7.09 -5.68 -5.96
N ILE A 109 -8.22 -5.93 -6.64
CA ILE A 109 -8.96 -7.20 -6.55
C ILE A 109 -8.02 -8.36 -6.90
N ARG A 110 -7.31 -8.29 -8.02
CA ARG A 110 -6.38 -9.35 -8.46
C ARG A 110 -5.29 -9.63 -7.41
N ILE A 111 -4.68 -8.60 -6.84
CA ILE A 111 -3.68 -8.75 -5.77
C ILE A 111 -4.27 -9.50 -4.56
N LEU A 112 -5.45 -9.08 -4.10
CA LEU A 112 -6.12 -9.66 -2.94
C LEU A 112 -6.58 -11.11 -3.19
N GLU A 113 -7.18 -11.39 -4.35
CA GLU A 113 -7.61 -12.74 -4.71
C GLU A 113 -6.42 -13.70 -4.87
N LYS A 114 -5.32 -13.25 -5.47
CA LYS A 114 -4.07 -14.04 -5.59
C LYS A 114 -3.44 -14.35 -4.23
N SER A 115 -3.72 -13.52 -3.22
CA SER A 115 -3.36 -13.78 -1.83
C SER A 115 -4.26 -14.83 -1.14
N GLY A 116 -5.31 -15.32 -1.81
CA GLY A 116 -6.26 -16.30 -1.29
C GLY A 116 -7.40 -15.71 -0.45
N LEU A 117 -7.77 -14.46 -0.72
CA LEU A 117 -8.92 -13.79 -0.09
C LEU A 117 -10.12 -13.81 -1.05
N GLU A 118 -11.33 -13.99 -0.52
CA GLU A 118 -12.56 -13.71 -1.25
C GLU A 118 -12.81 -12.20 -1.24
N VAL A 119 -12.88 -11.58 -2.41
CA VAL A 119 -13.07 -10.13 -2.52
C VAL A 119 -14.51 -9.82 -2.93
N LYS A 120 -15.10 -8.80 -2.29
CA LYS A 120 -16.39 -8.22 -2.65
C LYS A 120 -16.24 -6.72 -2.83
N ILE A 121 -17.09 -6.13 -3.66
CA ILE A 121 -17.21 -4.68 -3.81
C ILE A 121 -18.47 -4.23 -3.08
N GLY A 122 -18.32 -3.25 -2.19
CA GLY A 122 -19.41 -2.58 -1.51
C GLY A 122 -19.47 -1.14 -1.99
N LEU A 123 -20.66 -0.66 -2.36
CA LEU A 123 -20.88 0.72 -2.73
C LEU A 123 -21.56 1.42 -1.56
N ILE A 124 -20.98 2.53 -1.10
CA ILE A 124 -21.69 3.46 -0.23
C ILE A 124 -22.38 4.46 -1.14
N GLN A 125 -23.68 4.32 -1.28
CA GLN A 125 -24.54 5.37 -1.83
C GLN A 125 -25.00 6.24 -0.66
N ASN A 126 -25.19 7.55 -0.86
CA ASN A 126 -25.71 8.46 0.15
C ASN A 126 -27.02 7.93 0.74
N ASP A 127 -26.91 7.19 1.83
CA ASP A 127 -28.01 6.83 2.71
C ASP A 127 -28.00 7.87 3.82
N PRO A 128 -28.97 8.80 3.86
CA PRO A 128 -29.03 9.85 4.88
C PRO A 128 -29.21 9.29 6.30
N TYR A 129 -29.36 7.98 6.47
CA TYR A 129 -29.49 7.30 7.75
C TYR A 129 -28.27 6.45 8.15
N PHE A 130 -27.22 6.39 7.31
CA PHE A 130 -26.01 5.63 7.63
C PHE A 130 -25.01 6.50 8.42
N GLU A 131 -25.04 6.38 9.75
CA GLU A 131 -24.01 6.93 10.64
C GLU A 131 -23.06 5.81 11.09
N TYR A 132 -21.75 6.03 10.92
CA TYR A 132 -20.71 5.11 11.41
C TYR A 132 -19.72 5.87 12.29
N GLU A 133 -19.63 5.51 13.57
CA GLU A 133 -18.58 6.01 14.46
C GLU A 133 -17.32 5.14 14.30
N PHE A 134 -16.21 5.76 13.90
CA PHE A 134 -14.90 5.15 14.03
C PHE A 134 -14.55 5.06 15.53
N LYS A 135 -14.65 3.86 16.11
CA LYS A 135 -14.11 3.56 17.44
C LYS A 135 -12.62 3.27 17.38
#